data_AF-A0A1W9MWF2-F1
#
_entry.id   AF-A0A1W9MWF2-F1
#
_cell.length_a   1.000
_cell.length_b   1.000
_cell.length_c   1.000
_cell.angle_alpha   90.00
_cell.angle_beta   90.00
_cell.angle_gamma   90.00
#
_symmetry.space_group_name_H-M   'P 1'
#
loop_
_entity.id
_entity.type
_entity.pdbx_description
1 polymer ?
#
loop_
_entity_poly.entity_id
_entity_poly.type
_entity_poly.pdbx_seq_one_letter_code
_entity_poly.pdbx_strand_id
1 'polypeptide(L)' 'MKILIPDDILLSINMSEDLLIQEIRHHLAFKLFAEGRLSSGKAAKLAGMTKIVFLIEAGKREIDILPYSPDELKRELA' A
#
# COMPACT_ATOMS: atom_id res chain seq x y z
N MET A 1 -0.41 1.40 19.74
CA MET A 1 -1.70 0.94 19.18
C MET A 1 -1.50 -0.51 18.75
N LYS A 2 -2.38 -1.44 19.13
CA LYS A 2 -2.32 -2.84 18.70
C LYS A 2 -3.51 -3.11 17.78
N ILE A 3 -3.30 -3.84 16.69
CA ILE A 3 -4.37 -4.36 15.84
C ILE A 3 -4.62 -5.78 16.34
N LEU A 4 -5.87 -6.12 16.65
CA LEU A 4 -6.25 -7.48 17.02
C LEU A 4 -6.64 -8.21 15.74
N ILE A 5 -5.96 -9.32 15.46
CA ILE A 5 -6.27 -10.18 14.32
C ILE A 5 -6.94 -11.45 14.86
N PRO A 6 -8.17 -11.78 14.43
CA PRO A 6 -8.83 -13.02 14.81
C PRO A 6 -8.06 -14.27 14.35
N ASP A 7 -7.97 -15.28 15.21
CA ASP A 7 -7.23 -16.52 14.92
C ASP A 7 -7.80 -17.30 13.73
N ASP A 8 -9.12 -17.28 13.53
CA ASP A 8 -9.80 -17.94 12.42
C ASP A 8 -9.39 -17.34 11.07
N ILE A 9 -9.09 -16.05 11.01
CA ILE A 9 -8.54 -15.40 9.81
C ILE A 9 -7.11 -15.91 9.55
N LEU A 10 -6.25 -15.93 10.57
CA LEU A 10 -4.86 -16.44 10.45
C LEU A 10 -4.83 -17.90 9.96
N LEU A 11 -5.72 -18.73 10.50
CA LEU A 11 -5.91 -20.11 10.07
C LEU A 11 -6.40 -20.20 8.62
N SER A 12 -7.37 -19.36 8.24
CA SER A 12 -7.96 -19.36 6.89
C SER A 12 -6.94 -18.99 5.80
N ILE A 13 -6.02 -18.07 6.10
CA ILE A 13 -4.96 -17.65 5.17
C ILE A 13 -3.65 -18.43 5.35
N ASN A 14 -3.59 -19.35 6.32
CA ASN A 14 -2.41 -20.13 6.68
C ASN A 14 -1.15 -19.27 6.88
N MET A 15 -1.26 -18.21 7.70
CA MET A 15 -0.19 -17.24 7.91
C MET A 15 -0.05 -16.91 9.39
N SER A 16 1.17 -16.62 9.85
CA SER A 16 1.39 -16.08 11.20
C SER A 16 0.95 -14.62 11.30
N GLU A 17 0.63 -14.18 12.51
CA GLU A 17 0.26 -12.79 12.78
C GLU A 17 1.34 -11.81 12.31
N ASP A 18 2.62 -12.10 12.60
CA ASP A 18 3.75 -11.25 12.22
C ASP A 18 3.87 -11.06 10.70
N LEU A 19 3.70 -12.15 9.94
CA LEU A 19 3.72 -12.11 8.47
C LEU A 19 2.55 -11.28 7.94
N LEU A 20 1.35 -11.46 8.50
CA LEU A 20 0.18 -10.70 8.09
C LEU A 20 0.33 -9.20 8.43
N ILE A 21 0.86 -8.85 9.60
CA ILE A 21 1.15 -7.47 9.97
C ILE A 21 2.15 -6.84 9.01
N GLN A 22 3.17 -7.59 8.60
CA GLN A 22 4.14 -7.14 7.61
C GLN A 22 3.48 -6.88 6.25
N GLU A 23 2.61 -7.78 5.79
CA GLU A 23 1.86 -7.59 4.54
C GLU A 23 0.89 -6.40 4.62
N ILE A 24 0.16 -6.23 5.73
CA ILE A 24 -0.76 -5.11 5.94
C ILE A 24 0.01 -3.78 5.85
N ARG A 25 1.16 -3.68 6.52
CA ARG A 25 2.01 -2.49 6.47
C ARG A 25 2.49 -2.18 5.05
N HIS A 26 2.87 -3.22 4.31
CA HIS A 26 3.31 -3.11 2.93
C HIS A 26 2.18 -2.56 2.05
N HIS A 27 1.02 -3.21 2.04
CA HIS A 27 -0.15 -2.78 1.26
C HIS A 27 -0.61 -1.38 1.61
N LEU A 28 -0.69 -1.05 2.91
CA LEU A 28 -1.11 0.26 3.38
C LEU A 28 -0.14 1.36 2.92
N ALA A 29 1.17 1.10 2.91
CA ALA A 29 2.15 2.05 2.41
C ALA A 29 1.95 2.40 0.94
N PHE A 30 1.74 1.40 0.08
CA PHE A 30 1.48 1.62 -1.34
C PHE A 30 0.15 2.34 -1.57
N LYS A 31 -0.92 1.92 -0.87
CA LYS A 31 -2.24 2.56 -0.98
C LYS A 31 -2.19 4.04 -0.60
N LEU A 32 -1.57 4.39 0.52
CA LEU A 32 -1.48 5.78 0.97
C LEU A 32 -0.53 6.62 0.10
N PHE A 33 0.49 6.01 -0.51
CA PHE A 33 1.34 6.67 -1.50
C PHE A 33 0.56 6.97 -2.79
N ALA A 34 -0.20 5.99 -3.29
CA ALA A 34 -1.05 6.13 -4.47
C ALA A 34 -2.10 7.25 -4.30
N GLU A 35 -2.69 7.35 -3.10
CA GLU A 35 -3.64 8.41 -2.73
C GLU A 35 -2.99 9.78 -2.50
N GLY A 36 -1.66 9.91 -2.65
CA GLY A 36 -0.92 11.15 -2.36
C GLY A 36 -0.86 11.53 -0.87
N ARG A 37 -1.38 10.68 0.02
CA ARG A 37 -1.46 10.94 1.48
C ARG A 37 -0.12 10.74 2.19
N LEU A 38 0.73 9.88 1.66
CA LEU A 38 2.11 9.71 2.13
C LEU A 38 3.09 10.04 1.02
N SER A 39 4.17 10.73 1.39
CA SER A 39 5.34 10.82 0.52
C SER A 39 6.04 9.46 0.40
N SER A 40 6.79 9.24 -0.67
CA SER A 40 7.55 7.99 -0.88
C SER A 40 8.49 7.65 0.27
N GLY A 41 9.05 8.64 0.97
CA GLY A 41 9.89 8.41 2.15
C GLY A 41 9.08 7.91 3.37
N LYS A 42 7.90 8.47 3.62
CA LYS A 42 7.02 8.03 4.72
C LYS A 42 6.40 6.66 4.42
N ALA A 43 6.00 6.43 3.17
CA ALA A 43 5.49 5.14 2.72
C ALA A 43 6.57 4.04 2.82
N ALA A 44 7.80 4.31 2.37
CA ALA A 44 8.92 3.38 2.54
C ALA A 44 9.18 3.01 4.01
N LYS A 45 9.13 4.01 4.92
CA LYS A 45 9.26 3.77 6.36
C LYS A 45 8.14 2.87 6.90
N LEU A 46 6.89 3.09 6.48
CA LEU A 46 5.76 2.25 6.86
C LEU A 46 5.93 0.81 6.34
N ALA A 47 6.34 0.66 5.09
CA ALA A 47 6.62 -0.63 4.46
C ALA A 47 7.88 -1.34 5.03
N GLY A 48 8.68 -0.66 5.85
CA GLY A 48 9.88 -1.25 6.46
C GLY A 48 11.03 -1.46 5.49
N MET A 49 11.14 -0.62 4.45
CA MET A 49 12.19 -0.72 3.42
C MET A 49 12.83 0.64 3.13
N THR A 50 13.92 0.64 2.36
CA THR A 50 14.54 1.88 1.92
C THR A 50 13.67 2.59 0.88
N LYS A 51 13.81 3.92 0.78
CA LYS A 51 13.08 4.73 -0.21
C LYS A 51 13.30 4.24 -1.65
N ILE A 52 14.52 3.80 -1.97
CA ILE A 52 14.87 3.30 -3.31
C ILE A 52 14.12 2.00 -3.60
N VAL A 53 14.15 1.03 -2.68
CA VAL A 53 13.43 -0.24 -2.83
C VAL A 53 11.93 0.01 -2.97
N PHE A 54 11.36 0.91 -2.15
CA PHE A 54 9.95 1.27 -2.24
C PHE A 54 9.56 1.82 -3.62
N LEU A 55 10.35 2.74 -4.19
CA LEU A 55 10.05 3.33 -5.49
C LEU A 55 10.14 2.30 -6.63
N ILE A 56 11.12 1.39 -6.58
CA ILE A 56 11.22 0.27 -7.53
C ILE A 56 9.99 -0.62 -7.43
N GLU A 57 9.61 -0.99 -6.21
CA GLU A 57 8.47 -1.86 -5.92
C GLU A 57 7.11 -1.19 -6.23
N ALA A 58 7.02 0.14 -6.12
CA ALA A 58 5.85 0.92 -6.54
C ALA A 58 5.72 0.95 -8.06
N GLY A 59 6.83 1.12 -8.78
CA GLY A 59 6.85 1.09 -10.25
C GLY A 59 6.48 -0.27 -10.83
N LYS A 60 6.90 -1.37 -10.20
CA LYS A 60 6.52 -2.74 -10.62
C LYS A 60 5.05 -3.08 -10.38
N ARG A 61 4.41 -2.45 -9.39
CA ARG A 61 3.06 -2.80 -8.97
C ARG A 61 1.97 -2.21 -9.84
N GLU A 62 2.32 -1.47 -10.91
CA GLU A 62 1.36 -0.68 -11.70
C GLU A 62 0.32 -0.02 -10.79
N ILE A 63 0.80 0.57 -9.70
CA ILE A 63 -0.07 1.31 -8.81
C ILE A 63 -0.66 2.39 -9.69
N ASP A 64 -1.96 2.31 -10.01
CA ASP A 64 -2.68 3.35 -10.72
C ASP A 64 -2.41 4.66 -9.98
N ILE A 65 -1.45 5.44 -10.48
CA ILE A 65 -1.00 6.70 -9.86
C ILE A 65 -2.08 7.78 -10.04
N LEU A 66 -3.26 7.44 -10.57
CA LEU A 66 -4.31 8.39 -10.88
C LEU A 66 -5.65 7.97 -10.27
N PRO A 67 -6.16 8.70 -9.26
CA PRO A 67 -7.53 8.59 -8.84
C PRO A 67 -8.44 9.42 -9.76
N TYR A 68 -8.19 9.45 -11.07
CA TYR A 68 -9.16 10.09 -11.96
C TYR A 68 -10.32 9.13 -12.15
N SER A 69 -11.48 9.51 -11.61
CA SER A 69 -12.71 8.96 -12.13
C SER A 69 -12.74 9.15 -13.66
N PRO A 70 -13.39 8.25 -14.43
CA PRO A 70 -13.53 8.41 -15.88
C PRO A 70 -14.04 9.80 -16.30
N ASP A 71 -14.80 10.46 -15.42
CA ASP A 71 -15.32 11.80 -15.63
C ASP A 71 -14.29 12.92 -15.38
N GLU A 72 -13.30 12.74 -14.52
CA GLU A 72 -12.18 13.68 -14.35
C GLU A 72 -11.21 13.59 -15.53
N LEU A 73 -10.92 12.38 -16.01
CA LEU A 73 -10.04 12.19 -17.16
C LEU A 73 -10.61 12.85 -18.43
N LYS A 74 -11.95 12.80 -18.60
CA LYS A 74 -12.64 13.49 -19.72
C LYS A 74 -12.55 15.01 -19.64
N ARG A 75 -12.42 15.60 -18.45
CA ARG A 75 -12.34 17.06 -18.27
C ARG A 75 -10.94 17.60 -18.57
N GLU A 76 -9.90 16.83 -18.28
CA GLU A 76 -8.50 17.23 -18.53
C GLU A 76 -8.07 17.03 -20.00
N LEU A 77 -8.74 16.13 -20.74
CA LEU A 77 -8.45 15.85 -22.15
C LEU A 77 -9.33 16.65 -23.14
N ALA A 78 -10.23 17.50 -22.64
CA ALA A 78 -11.16 18.32 -23.42
C ALA A 78 -10.66 19.76 -23.61
#